data_AF-F7NRN6-F1
#
_entry.id   AF-F7NRN6-F1
#
_cell.length_a   1.000
_cell.length_b   1.000
_cell.length_c   1.000
_cell.angle_alpha   90.00
_cell.angle_beta   90.00
_cell.angle_gamma   90.00
#
_symmetry.space_group_name_H-M   'P 1'
#
loop_
_entity.id
_entity.type
_entity.pdbx_description
1 polymer ?
#
loop_
_entity_poly.entity_id
_entity_poly.type
_entity_poly.pdbx_seq_one_letter_code
_entity_poly.pdbx_strand_id
1 'polypeptide(L)'
;MDQKVQVKLIIRRVPMQAALSWLTKAWELFRLAPSTMIAMVAFMTVLSLVAQLHPVLAVLLVLANPFLTAGFYKSIVLLQQQKEVNFQLIFSVFKEERYRRIFIRLAGANLLANIPLMLLMAQLMEQAQAEAVEPLTVLFFVVALSLMFMLFAYAVAIAYFLNEQRLQAILTASLTACWRNVGALTLFGIMAVALGMLGLVTFGFAFVVIIPVLQIAFFLSFSAFFALQLDDSAPAVLEV
;
A
#
# COMPACT_ATOMS: atom_id res chain seq x y z
N MET A 1 -19.41 22.63 -24.03
CA MET A 1 -19.73 22.59 -22.59
C MET A 1 -19.25 21.24 -22.08
N ASP A 2 -18.05 21.19 -21.50
CA ASP A 2 -17.45 19.96 -20.99
C ASP A 2 -18.20 19.48 -19.75
N GLN A 3 -19.03 18.46 -19.93
CA GLN A 3 -19.57 17.67 -18.83
C GLN A 3 -18.38 16.97 -18.16
N LYS A 4 -17.87 17.56 -17.07
CA LYS A 4 -17.01 16.85 -16.13
C LYS A 4 -17.82 15.69 -15.56
N VAL A 5 -17.69 14.52 -16.19
CA VAL A 5 -18.14 13.25 -15.61
C VAL A 5 -17.39 13.10 -14.30
N GLN A 6 -18.05 13.44 -13.20
CA GLN A 6 -17.53 13.19 -11.86
C GLN A 6 -17.63 11.69 -11.65
N VAL A 7 -16.56 10.98 -11.97
CA VAL A 7 -16.39 9.56 -11.67
C VAL A 7 -16.66 9.37 -10.18
N LYS A 8 -17.82 8.81 -9.86
CA LYS A 8 -18.19 8.56 -8.47
C LYS A 8 -17.48 7.27 -8.08
N LEU A 9 -16.34 7.37 -7.40
CA LEU A 9 -15.65 6.19 -6.87
C LEU A 9 -16.63 5.34 -6.04
N ILE A 10 -17.05 4.19 -6.59
CA ILE A 10 -17.95 3.27 -5.90
C ILE A 10 -17.10 2.35 -5.03
N ILE A 11 -17.09 2.64 -3.73
CA ILE A 11 -16.40 1.82 -2.73
C ILE A 11 -17.34 0.71 -2.27
N ARG A 12 -17.00 -0.54 -2.61
CA ARG A 12 -17.73 -1.75 -2.21
C ARG A 12 -17.34 -2.20 -0.80
N ARG A 13 -18.30 -2.80 -0.10
CA ARG A 13 -18.07 -3.57 1.12
C ARG A 13 -17.87 -5.03 0.74
N VAL A 14 -16.89 -5.68 1.32
CA VAL A 14 -16.62 -7.10 1.11
C VAL A 14 -16.81 -7.88 2.41
N PRO A 15 -17.12 -9.19 2.34
CA PRO A 15 -17.13 -10.05 3.51
C PRO A 15 -15.73 -10.18 4.12
N MET A 16 -15.66 -10.40 5.43
CA MET A 16 -14.39 -10.56 6.16
C MET A 16 -13.52 -11.67 5.57
N GLN A 17 -14.14 -12.76 5.13
CA GLN A 17 -13.48 -13.93 4.54
C GLN A 17 -12.80 -13.62 3.19
N ALA A 18 -13.09 -12.48 2.56
CA ALA A 18 -12.40 -12.06 1.34
C ALA A 18 -10.87 -12.00 1.53
N ALA A 19 -10.39 -11.71 2.75
CA ALA A 19 -8.97 -11.69 3.06
C ALA A 19 -8.24 -13.01 2.75
N LEU A 20 -8.92 -14.16 2.95
CA LEU A 20 -8.37 -15.47 2.61
C LEU A 20 -8.13 -15.57 1.09
N SER A 21 -9.11 -15.12 0.30
CA SER A 21 -9.03 -15.15 -1.16
C SER A 21 -7.90 -14.25 -1.68
N TRP A 22 -7.63 -13.11 -1.04
CA TRP A 22 -6.52 -12.23 -1.43
C TRP A 22 -5.18 -12.92 -1.24
N LEU A 23 -5.01 -13.63 -0.13
CA LEU A 23 -3.77 -14.33 0.18
C LEU A 23 -3.55 -15.52 -0.77
N THR A 24 -4.60 -16.30 -1.04
CA THR A 24 -4.53 -17.43 -1.98
C THR A 24 -4.22 -16.94 -3.40
N LYS A 25 -4.93 -15.93 -3.90
CA LYS A 25 -4.67 -15.35 -5.23
C LYS A 25 -3.30 -14.69 -5.32
N ALA A 26 -2.83 -14.06 -4.23
CA ALA A 26 -1.49 -13.49 -4.19
C ALA A 26 -0.41 -14.57 -4.30
N TRP A 27 -0.61 -15.72 -3.66
CA TRP A 27 0.29 -16.86 -3.81
C TRP A 27 0.31 -17.40 -5.25
N GLU A 28 -0.85 -17.47 -5.91
CA GLU A 28 -0.94 -17.86 -7.32
C GLU A 28 -0.18 -16.89 -8.23
N LEU A 29 -0.40 -15.57 -8.07
CA LEU A 29 0.30 -14.55 -8.86
C LEU A 29 1.80 -14.54 -8.58
N PHE A 30 2.22 -14.70 -7.33
CA PHE A 30 3.63 -14.76 -6.95
C PHE A 30 4.37 -15.88 -7.69
N ARG A 31 3.75 -17.07 -7.79
CA ARG A 31 4.35 -18.23 -8.46
C ARG A 31 4.58 -18.05 -9.97
N LEU A 32 3.92 -17.06 -10.60
CA LEU A 32 4.13 -16.76 -12.02
C LEU A 32 5.49 -16.10 -12.29
N ALA A 33 6.00 -15.29 -11.35
CA ALA A 33 7.28 -14.59 -11.51
C ALA A 33 7.99 -14.36 -10.15
N PRO A 34 8.33 -15.42 -9.41
CA PRO A 34 8.78 -15.32 -8.02
C PRO A 34 10.08 -14.52 -7.90
N SER A 35 11.06 -14.77 -8.77
CA SER A 35 12.35 -14.07 -8.77
C SER A 35 12.19 -12.56 -8.99
N THR A 36 11.35 -12.17 -9.96
CA THR A 36 11.06 -10.76 -10.24
C THR A 36 10.35 -10.08 -9.07
N MET A 37 9.35 -10.73 -8.47
CA MET A 37 8.61 -10.17 -7.33
C MET A 37 9.50 -10.04 -6.10
N ILE A 38 10.34 -11.04 -5.82
CA ILE A 38 11.36 -10.98 -4.76
C ILE A 38 12.32 -9.83 -5.03
N ALA A 39 12.88 -9.72 -6.24
CA ALA A 39 13.86 -8.70 -6.58
C ALA A 39 13.29 -7.27 -6.41
N MET A 40 12.05 -7.04 -6.85
CA MET A 40 11.38 -5.73 -6.70
C MET A 40 11.19 -5.36 -5.22
N VAL A 41 10.66 -6.29 -4.41
CA VAL A 41 10.40 -6.03 -2.99
C VAL A 41 11.68 -5.94 -2.18
N ALA A 42 12.68 -6.79 -2.47
CA ALA A 42 14.00 -6.71 -1.88
C ALA A 42 14.65 -5.36 -2.20
N PHE A 43 14.57 -4.90 -3.45
CA PHE A 43 15.07 -3.58 -3.83
C PHE A 43 14.39 -2.46 -3.05
N MET A 44 13.05 -2.46 -2.97
CA MET A 44 12.31 -1.47 -2.17
C MET A 44 12.66 -1.54 -0.68
N THR A 45 12.94 -2.72 -0.14
CA THR A 45 13.34 -2.94 1.25
C THR A 45 14.76 -2.44 1.50
N VAL A 46 15.70 -2.68 0.58
CA VAL A 46 17.06 -2.13 0.66
C VAL A 46 17.01 -0.60 0.62
N LEU A 47 16.16 -0.02 -0.24
CA LEU A 47 15.96 1.44 -0.24
C LEU A 47 15.41 1.94 1.11
N SER A 48 14.45 1.26 1.72
CA SER A 48 13.95 1.69 3.02
C SER A 48 15.01 1.59 4.13
N LEU A 49 15.92 0.63 4.07
CA LEU A 49 17.08 0.56 4.98
C LEU A 49 18.09 1.68 4.71
N VAL A 50 18.38 1.95 3.43
CA VAL A 50 19.28 3.04 3.01
C VAL A 50 18.74 4.41 3.44
N ALA A 51 17.41 4.61 3.43
CA ALA A 51 16.78 5.82 3.94
C ALA A 51 17.15 6.11 5.41
N GLN A 52 17.42 5.08 6.22
CA GLN A 52 17.76 5.25 7.63
C GLN A 52 19.20 5.76 7.85
N LEU A 53 20.06 5.73 6.83
CA LEU A 53 21.46 6.13 6.95
C LEU A 53 21.64 7.65 7.04
N HIS A 54 20.75 8.42 6.39
CA HIS A 54 20.89 9.87 6.34
C HIS A 54 19.54 10.58 6.09
N PRO A 55 19.19 11.66 6.84
CA PRO A 55 17.91 12.35 6.70
C PRO A 55 17.59 12.85 5.27
N VAL A 56 18.59 13.39 4.56
CA VAL A 56 18.39 13.85 3.17
C VAL A 56 18.07 12.69 2.24
N LEU A 57 18.70 11.53 2.46
CA LEU A 57 18.46 10.34 1.67
C LEU A 57 17.07 9.77 1.98
N ALA A 58 16.63 9.84 3.24
CA ALA A 58 15.27 9.48 3.64
C ALA A 58 14.23 10.28 2.84
N VAL A 59 14.39 11.60 2.76
CA VAL A 59 13.46 12.46 2.01
C VAL A 59 13.41 12.08 0.53
N LEU A 60 14.55 11.88 -0.11
CA LEU A 60 14.62 11.48 -1.52
C LEU A 60 13.91 10.14 -1.77
N LEU A 61 14.12 9.15 -0.90
CA LEU A 61 13.52 7.83 -1.04
C LEU A 61 12.04 7.81 -0.70
N VAL A 62 11.58 8.65 0.23
CA VAL A 62 10.13 8.85 0.47
C VAL A 62 9.46 9.47 -0.76
N LEU A 63 10.09 10.43 -1.43
CA LEU A 63 9.58 11.01 -2.68
C LEU A 63 9.52 9.98 -3.82
N ALA A 64 10.46 9.03 -3.86
CA ALA A 64 10.50 7.95 -4.85
C ALA A 64 9.47 6.83 -4.57
N ASN A 65 9.08 6.63 -3.32
CA ASN A 65 8.26 5.48 -2.89
C ASN A 65 6.92 5.33 -3.65
N PRO A 66 6.10 6.39 -3.86
CA PRO A 66 4.86 6.25 -4.61
C PRO A 66 5.06 5.75 -6.05
N PHE A 67 6.16 6.14 -6.69
CA PHE A 67 6.48 5.68 -8.05
C PHE A 67 6.86 4.21 -8.07
N LEU A 68 7.71 3.77 -7.12
CA LEU A 68 8.11 2.36 -6.99
C LEU A 68 6.90 1.47 -6.66
N THR A 69 6.05 1.92 -5.73
CA THR A 69 4.82 1.22 -5.36
C THR A 69 3.88 1.09 -6.56
N ALA A 70 3.67 2.16 -7.32
CA ALA A 70 2.86 2.09 -8.55
C ALA A 70 3.47 1.17 -9.60
N GLY A 71 4.79 1.18 -9.78
CA GLY A 71 5.49 0.25 -10.69
C GLY A 71 5.36 -1.21 -10.27
N PHE A 72 5.43 -1.49 -8.97
CA PHE A 72 5.16 -2.82 -8.43
C PHE A 72 3.71 -3.24 -8.68
N TYR A 73 2.73 -2.38 -8.39
CA TYR A 73 1.32 -2.67 -8.66
C TYR A 73 1.01 -2.87 -10.15
N LYS A 74 1.64 -2.09 -11.03
CA LYS A 74 1.56 -2.30 -12.48
C LYS A 74 2.04 -3.69 -12.88
N SER A 75 3.09 -4.19 -12.22
CA SER A 75 3.61 -5.55 -12.43
C SER A 75 2.59 -6.62 -12.02
N ILE A 76 1.87 -6.41 -10.91
CA ILE A 76 0.79 -7.32 -10.49
C ILE A 76 -0.33 -7.35 -11.53
N VAL A 77 -0.74 -6.19 -12.05
CA VAL A 77 -1.78 -6.12 -13.09
C VAL A 77 -1.35 -6.83 -14.37
N LEU A 78 -0.07 -6.71 -14.78
CA LEU A 78 0.43 -7.47 -15.93
C LEU A 78 0.44 -8.98 -15.68
N LEU A 79 0.82 -9.43 -14.48
CA LEU A 79 0.73 -10.84 -14.10
C LEU A 79 -0.70 -11.37 -14.12
N GLN A 80 -1.68 -10.56 -13.67
CA GLN A 80 -3.10 -10.91 -13.77
C GLN A 80 -3.56 -11.07 -15.24
N GLN A 81 -2.94 -10.34 -16.16
CA GLN A 81 -3.17 -10.44 -17.60
C GLN A 81 -2.32 -11.53 -18.27
N GLN A 82 -1.65 -12.40 -17.50
CA GLN A 82 -0.73 -13.43 -17.98
C GLN A 82 0.42 -12.90 -18.85
N LYS A 83 0.82 -11.63 -18.64
CA LYS A 83 1.94 -11.02 -19.33
C LYS A 83 3.22 -11.19 -18.53
N GLU A 84 4.34 -11.31 -19.26
CA GLU A 84 5.65 -11.37 -18.65
C GLU A 84 6.01 -10.05 -17.95
N VAL A 85 6.72 -10.18 -16.83
CA VAL A 85 7.20 -9.05 -16.03
C VAL A 85 8.69 -9.19 -15.75
N ASN A 86 9.40 -8.08 -15.81
CA ASN A 86 10.82 -7.99 -15.47
C ASN A 86 11.04 -6.94 -14.39
N PHE A 87 12.24 -6.96 -13.80
CA PHE A 87 12.60 -6.07 -12.70
C PHE A 87 12.51 -4.58 -13.09
N GLN A 88 12.90 -4.23 -14.32
CA GLN A 88 12.97 -2.85 -14.81
C GLN A 88 11.61 -2.15 -14.83
N LEU A 89 10.52 -2.92 -14.88
CA LEU A 89 9.15 -2.39 -14.88
C LEU A 89 8.82 -1.56 -13.64
N ILE A 90 9.48 -1.82 -12.49
CA ILE A 90 9.28 -1.04 -11.27
C ILE A 90 9.61 0.45 -11.45
N PHE A 91 10.52 0.77 -12.39
CA PHE A 91 10.91 2.15 -12.71
C PHE A 91 10.06 2.78 -13.82
N SER A 92 9.16 2.03 -14.47
CA SER A 92 8.41 2.53 -15.62
C SER A 92 7.58 3.77 -15.30
N VAL A 93 7.01 3.84 -14.09
CA VAL A 93 6.13 4.93 -13.66
C VAL A 93 6.88 6.25 -13.44
N PHE A 94 8.21 6.23 -13.24
CA PHE A 94 9.01 7.47 -13.16
C PHE A 94 9.01 8.27 -14.47
N LYS A 95 8.78 7.59 -15.60
CA LYS A 95 8.69 8.19 -16.93
C LYS A 95 7.30 8.75 -17.24
N GLU A 96 6.29 8.43 -16.43
CA GLU A 96 4.90 8.85 -16.65
C GLU A 96 4.65 10.24 -16.03
N GLU A 97 4.92 11.30 -16.80
CA GLU A 97 4.86 12.70 -16.33
C GLU A 97 3.53 13.08 -15.67
N ARG A 98 2.43 12.49 -16.15
CA ARG A 98 1.07 12.69 -15.64
C ARG A 98 0.97 12.46 -14.13
N TYR A 99 1.67 11.47 -13.58
CA TYR A 99 1.57 11.10 -12.17
C TYR A 99 2.60 11.81 -11.29
N ARG A 100 3.61 12.47 -11.87
CA ARG A 100 4.71 13.08 -11.13
C ARG A 100 4.23 14.06 -10.07
N ARG A 101 3.32 14.97 -10.43
CA ARG A 101 2.81 16.00 -9.53
C ARG A 101 2.02 15.40 -8.34
N ILE A 102 1.15 14.43 -8.60
CA ILE A 102 0.30 13.86 -7.55
C ILE A 102 1.11 12.96 -6.61
N PHE A 103 2.09 12.20 -7.13
CA PHE A 103 2.95 11.36 -6.31
C PHE A 103 3.87 12.17 -5.40
N ILE A 104 4.46 13.27 -5.90
CA ILE A 104 5.23 14.19 -5.04
C ILE A 104 4.35 14.78 -3.94
N ARG A 105 3.11 15.17 -4.27
CA ARG A 105 2.15 15.68 -3.28
C ARG A 105 1.76 14.62 -2.25
N LEU A 106 1.56 13.38 -2.67
CA LEU A 106 1.27 12.25 -1.77
C LEU A 106 2.43 11.97 -0.82
N ALA A 107 3.66 11.94 -1.34
CA ALA A 107 4.85 11.77 -0.50
C ALA A 107 5.03 12.94 0.47
N GLY A 108 4.86 14.18 0.02
CA GLY A 108 4.89 15.36 0.89
C GLY A 108 3.80 15.34 1.96
N ALA A 109 2.57 14.97 1.61
CA ALA A 109 1.48 14.81 2.57
C ALA A 109 1.77 13.69 3.57
N ASN A 110 2.38 12.59 3.14
CA ASN A 110 2.77 11.49 4.02
C ASN A 110 3.86 11.93 5.01
N LEU A 111 4.86 12.70 4.55
CA LEU A 111 5.88 13.28 5.44
C LEU A 111 5.26 14.18 6.51
N LEU A 112 4.37 15.09 6.10
CA LEU A 112 3.70 16.00 7.04
C LEU A 112 2.80 15.25 8.03
N ALA A 113 2.07 14.24 7.57
CA ALA A 113 1.19 13.45 8.41
C ALA A 113 1.94 12.51 9.38
N ASN A 114 3.24 12.26 9.15
CA ASN A 114 4.08 11.54 10.10
C ASN A 114 4.56 12.41 11.27
N ILE A 115 4.52 13.75 11.17
CA ILE A 115 5.03 14.63 12.25
C ILE A 115 4.32 14.37 13.59
N PRO A 116 2.97 14.35 13.67
CA PRO A 116 2.29 14.07 14.94
C PRO A 116 2.61 12.67 15.48
N LEU A 117 2.77 11.69 14.59
CA LEU A 117 3.13 10.32 14.97
C LEU A 117 4.53 10.24 15.57
N MET A 118 5.49 10.99 14.99
CA MET A 118 6.85 11.10 15.51
C MET A 118 6.88 11.77 16.90
N LEU A 119 6.08 12.81 17.11
CA LEU A 119 5.97 13.48 18.41
C LEU A 119 5.37 12.55 19.48
N LEU A 120 4.29 11.84 19.15
CA LEU A 120 3.68 10.86 20.06
C LEU A 120 4.64 9.71 20.37
N MET A 121 5.39 9.23 19.38
CA MET A 121 6.41 8.19 19.59
C MET A 121 7.54 8.69 20.51
N ALA A 122 8.04 9.90 20.30
CA ALA A 122 9.07 10.49 21.16
C ALA A 122 8.58 10.61 22.61
N GLN A 123 7.33 11.07 22.80
CA GLN A 123 6.69 11.13 24.12
C GLN A 123 6.56 9.74 24.76
N LEU A 124 6.14 8.72 24.00
CA LEU A 124 6.06 7.34 24.49
C LEU A 124 7.43 6.79 24.90
N MET A 125 8.49 7.10 24.16
CA MET A 125 9.85 6.69 24.50
C MET A 125 10.33 7.34 25.79
N GLU A 126 10.05 8.63 25.98
CA GLU A 126 10.35 9.35 27.22
C GLU A 126 9.60 8.74 28.42
N GLN A 127 8.29 8.52 28.28
CA GLN A 127 7.47 7.89 29.32
C GLN A 127 7.92 6.46 29.64
N ALA A 128 8.34 5.69 28.63
CA ALA A 128 8.86 4.34 28.82
C ALA A 128 10.20 4.33 29.59
N GLN A 129 11.09 5.28 29.32
CA GLN A 129 12.34 5.44 30.07
C GLN A 129 12.09 5.86 31.53
N ALA A 130 11.03 6.63 31.78
CA ALA A 130 10.61 7.03 33.12
C ALA A 130 9.76 5.97 33.84
N GLU A 131 9.54 4.80 33.24
CA GLU A 131 8.63 3.74 33.75
C GLU A 131 7.20 4.25 34.05
N ALA A 132 6.77 5.31 33.35
CA ALA A 132 5.54 6.04 33.60
C ALA A 132 4.69 6.17 32.32
N VAL A 133 4.47 5.05 31.63
CA VAL A 133 3.69 5.01 30.38
C VAL A 133 2.21 5.31 30.67
N GLU A 134 1.73 6.40 30.10
CA GLU A 134 0.33 6.80 30.23
C GLU A 134 -0.54 6.07 29.19
N PRO A 135 -1.62 5.39 29.61
CA PRO A 135 -2.51 4.70 28.67
C PRO A 135 -3.12 5.61 27.60
N LEU A 136 -3.31 6.89 27.91
CA LEU A 136 -3.88 7.87 26.98
C LEU A 136 -2.93 8.19 25.82
N THR A 137 -1.62 8.32 26.09
CA THR A 137 -0.60 8.53 25.05
C THR A 137 -0.54 7.34 24.10
N VAL A 138 -0.61 6.12 24.65
CA VAL A 138 -0.67 4.88 23.84
C VAL A 138 -1.92 4.88 22.96
N LEU A 139 -3.08 5.22 23.52
CA LEU A 139 -4.32 5.30 22.76
C LEU A 139 -4.23 6.31 21.61
N PHE A 140 -3.73 7.52 21.87
CA PHE A 140 -3.57 8.53 20.82
C PHE A 140 -2.58 8.09 19.74
N PHE A 141 -1.48 7.46 20.12
CA PHE A 141 -0.53 6.90 19.17
C PHE A 141 -1.17 5.84 18.26
N VAL A 142 -1.90 4.88 18.84
CA VAL A 142 -2.56 3.81 18.08
C VAL A 142 -3.63 4.36 17.16
N VAL A 143 -4.44 5.33 17.62
CA VAL A 143 -5.45 5.99 16.78
C VAL A 143 -4.80 6.77 15.65
N ALA A 144 -3.77 7.56 15.93
CA ALA A 144 -3.04 8.32 14.91
C ALA A 144 -2.39 7.40 13.87
N LEU A 145 -1.73 6.32 14.31
CA LEU A 145 -1.12 5.31 13.46
C LEU A 145 -2.16 4.64 12.56
N SER A 146 -3.31 4.28 13.13
CA SER A 146 -4.41 3.63 12.39
C SER A 146 -4.99 4.57 11.32
N LEU A 147 -5.27 5.82 11.67
CA LEU A 147 -5.76 6.83 10.73
C LEU A 147 -4.76 7.10 9.61
N MET A 148 -3.47 7.22 9.95
CA MET A 148 -2.39 7.41 9.00
C MET A 148 -2.33 6.24 8.01
N PHE A 149 -2.36 5.00 8.51
CA PHE A 149 -2.42 3.81 7.67
C PHE A 149 -3.64 3.85 6.74
N MET A 150 -4.84 4.11 7.26
CA MET A 150 -6.07 4.15 6.44
C MET A 150 -6.05 5.23 5.36
N LEU A 151 -5.48 6.41 5.66
CA LEU A 151 -5.39 7.53 4.71
C LEU A 151 -4.49 7.21 3.52
N PHE A 152 -3.38 6.51 3.76
CA PHE A 152 -2.35 6.27 2.75
C PHE A 152 -2.35 4.86 2.15
N ALA A 153 -3.01 3.89 2.81
CA ALA A 153 -3.12 2.49 2.41
C ALA A 153 -3.35 2.29 0.90
N TYR A 154 -4.33 2.98 0.34
CA TYR A 154 -4.70 2.85 -1.07
C TYR A 154 -4.39 4.09 -1.91
N ALA A 155 -3.72 5.09 -1.33
CA ALA A 155 -3.57 6.40 -1.95
C ALA A 155 -2.81 6.33 -3.29
N VAL A 156 -1.72 5.54 -3.35
CA VAL A 156 -0.96 5.34 -4.59
C VAL A 156 -1.80 4.63 -5.64
N ALA A 157 -2.51 3.56 -5.26
CA ALA A 157 -3.32 2.78 -6.18
C ALA A 157 -4.50 3.60 -6.76
N ILE A 158 -5.18 4.40 -5.92
CA ILE A 158 -6.25 5.32 -6.36
C ILE A 158 -5.69 6.37 -7.32
N ALA A 159 -4.57 7.00 -6.97
CA ALA A 159 -3.94 8.03 -7.81
C ALA A 159 -3.45 7.48 -9.15
N TYR A 160 -3.03 6.21 -9.20
CA TYR A 160 -2.52 5.58 -10.41
C TYR A 160 -3.64 4.96 -11.27
N PHE A 161 -4.42 4.04 -10.72
CA PHE A 161 -5.39 3.23 -11.49
C PHE A 161 -6.72 3.93 -11.73
N LEU A 162 -7.15 4.84 -10.85
CA LEU A 162 -8.38 5.62 -11.03
C LEU A 162 -8.08 7.02 -11.61
N ASN A 163 -6.81 7.23 -11.99
CA ASN A 163 -6.12 8.52 -12.18
C ASN A 163 -6.74 9.76 -11.55
N GLU A 164 -7.06 9.66 -10.26
CA GLU A 164 -7.44 10.83 -9.49
C GLU A 164 -6.22 11.70 -9.16
N GLN A 165 -6.40 13.02 -9.31
CA GLN A 165 -5.33 14.01 -9.13
C GLN A 165 -5.55 14.90 -7.91
N ARG A 166 -6.72 14.76 -7.27
CA ARG A 166 -7.14 15.57 -6.13
C ARG A 166 -6.73 14.85 -4.84
N LEU A 167 -5.74 15.39 -4.15
CA LEU A 167 -5.17 14.80 -2.93
C LEU A 167 -6.26 14.48 -1.88
N GLN A 168 -7.16 15.43 -1.61
CA GLN A 168 -8.25 15.23 -0.65
C GLN A 168 -9.16 14.07 -1.07
N ALA A 169 -9.56 14.00 -2.35
CA ALA A 169 -10.41 12.92 -2.84
C ALA A 169 -9.74 11.55 -2.66
N ILE A 170 -8.46 11.44 -3.01
CA ILE A 170 -7.66 10.22 -2.85
C ILE A 170 -7.64 9.76 -1.38
N LEU A 171 -7.27 10.65 -0.47
CA LEU A 171 -7.15 10.32 0.96
C LEU A 171 -8.51 9.97 1.58
N THR A 172 -9.57 10.72 1.24
CA THR A 172 -10.93 10.41 1.71
C THR A 172 -11.45 9.09 1.16
N ALA A 173 -11.12 8.75 -0.08
CA ALA A 173 -11.50 7.48 -0.69
C ALA A 173 -10.75 6.30 -0.05
N SER A 174 -9.44 6.44 0.19
CA SER A 174 -8.64 5.44 0.93
C SER A 174 -9.21 5.22 2.33
N LEU A 175 -9.42 6.30 3.09
CA LEU A 175 -10.02 6.24 4.43
C LEU A 175 -11.40 5.57 4.41
N THR A 176 -12.26 5.96 3.48
CA THR A 176 -13.62 5.40 3.38
C THR A 176 -13.58 3.91 3.00
N ALA A 177 -12.67 3.51 2.12
CA ALA A 177 -12.47 2.11 1.73
C ALA A 177 -11.99 1.26 2.91
N CYS A 178 -11.01 1.75 3.66
CA CYS A 178 -10.54 1.08 4.87
C CYS A 178 -11.63 1.01 5.94
N TRP A 179 -12.30 2.12 6.24
CA TRP A 179 -13.32 2.21 7.28
C TRP A 179 -14.52 1.30 7.02
N ARG A 180 -14.96 1.20 5.75
CA ARG A 180 -16.05 0.30 5.36
C ARG A 180 -15.68 -1.18 5.41
N ASN A 181 -14.38 -1.50 5.38
CA ASN A 181 -13.86 -2.87 5.27
C ASN A 181 -12.90 -3.24 6.41
N VAL A 182 -13.01 -2.58 7.57
CA VAL A 182 -12.14 -2.83 8.73
C VAL A 182 -12.13 -4.31 9.10
N GLY A 183 -13.28 -5.00 9.10
CA GLY A 183 -13.32 -6.43 9.41
C GLY A 183 -12.42 -7.29 8.53
N ALA A 184 -12.49 -7.11 7.20
CA ALA A 184 -11.64 -7.84 6.25
C ALA A 184 -10.15 -7.47 6.40
N LEU A 185 -9.85 -6.18 6.60
CA LEU A 185 -8.48 -5.72 6.82
C LEU A 185 -7.88 -6.19 8.14
N THR A 186 -8.69 -6.28 9.19
CA THR A 186 -8.26 -6.84 10.48
C THR A 186 -7.94 -8.33 10.34
N LEU A 187 -8.78 -9.10 9.64
CA LEU A 187 -8.47 -10.51 9.37
C LEU A 187 -7.17 -10.64 8.56
N PHE A 188 -7.01 -9.82 7.52
CA PHE A 188 -5.77 -9.77 6.74
C PHE A 188 -4.56 -9.44 7.62
N GLY A 189 -4.66 -8.45 8.50
CA GLY A 189 -3.62 -8.09 9.45
C GLY A 189 -3.26 -9.23 10.41
N ILE A 190 -4.24 -9.93 10.96
CA ILE A 190 -4.02 -11.11 11.82
C ILE A 190 -3.27 -12.21 11.05
N MET A 191 -3.71 -12.53 9.82
CA MET A 191 -3.03 -13.51 8.98
C MET A 191 -1.61 -13.07 8.61
N ALA A 192 -1.41 -11.78 8.32
CA ALA A 192 -0.10 -11.21 8.02
C ALA A 192 0.86 -11.32 9.23
N VAL A 193 0.37 -11.05 10.44
CA VAL A 193 1.14 -11.24 11.68
C VAL A 193 1.46 -12.72 11.91
N ALA A 194 0.49 -13.62 11.73
CA ALA A 194 0.71 -15.06 11.87
C ALA A 194 1.77 -15.58 10.89
N LEU A 195 1.72 -15.14 9.62
CA LEU A 195 2.79 -15.42 8.65
C LEU A 195 4.11 -14.78 9.08
N GLY A 196 4.07 -13.54 9.56
CA GLY A 196 5.26 -12.82 10.03
C GLY A 196 5.99 -13.54 11.17
N MET A 197 5.26 -14.23 12.05
CA MET A 197 5.87 -15.07 13.09
C MET A 197 6.71 -16.23 12.51
N LEU A 198 6.33 -16.79 11.36
CA LEU A 198 7.15 -17.78 10.64
C LEU A 198 8.48 -17.16 10.15
N GLY A 199 8.44 -15.88 9.77
CA GLY A 199 9.64 -15.09 9.47
C GLY A 199 10.62 -15.05 10.64
N LEU A 200 10.13 -14.82 11.86
CA LEU A 200 10.97 -14.79 13.06
C LEU A 200 11.60 -16.16 13.36
N VAL A 201 10.82 -17.24 13.28
CA VAL A 201 11.30 -18.62 13.53
C VAL A 201 12.38 -19.03 12.52
N THR A 202 12.30 -18.51 11.29
CA THR A 202 13.27 -18.80 10.22
C THR A 202 14.41 -17.79 10.13
N PHE A 203 14.67 -17.01 11.19
CA PHE A 203 15.70 -15.95 11.22
C PHE A 203 15.60 -14.96 10.04
N GLY A 204 14.37 -14.71 9.58
CA GLY A 204 14.06 -13.78 8.50
C GLY A 204 14.08 -14.38 7.09
N PHE A 205 14.53 -15.62 6.89
CA PHE A 205 14.55 -16.23 5.54
C PHE A 205 13.15 -16.33 4.92
N ALA A 206 12.11 -16.63 5.70
CA ALA A 206 10.75 -16.69 5.16
C ALA A 206 10.21 -15.31 4.72
N PHE A 207 10.77 -14.19 5.21
CA PHE A 207 10.33 -12.85 4.78
C PHE A 207 10.61 -12.58 3.30
N VAL A 208 11.60 -13.25 2.71
CA VAL A 208 11.91 -13.16 1.27
C VAL A 208 10.68 -13.52 0.42
N VAL A 209 9.85 -14.46 0.89
CA VAL A 209 8.63 -14.90 0.20
C VAL A 209 7.38 -14.25 0.78
N ILE A 210 7.31 -14.12 2.11
CA ILE A 210 6.12 -13.61 2.81
C ILE A 210 5.85 -12.14 2.44
N ILE A 211 6.87 -11.28 2.42
CA ILE A 211 6.66 -9.85 2.16
C ILE A 211 6.08 -9.62 0.74
N PRO A 212 6.65 -10.19 -0.34
CA PRO A 212 6.03 -10.06 -1.67
C PRO A 212 4.58 -10.55 -1.73
N VAL A 213 4.29 -11.70 -1.13
CA VAL A 213 2.93 -12.26 -1.13
C VAL A 213 1.96 -11.35 -0.40
N LEU A 214 2.35 -10.80 0.75
CA LEU A 214 1.51 -9.85 1.50
C LEU A 214 1.30 -8.54 0.73
N GLN A 215 2.32 -8.02 0.05
CA GLN A 215 2.19 -6.82 -0.78
C GLN A 215 1.24 -7.05 -1.97
N ILE A 216 1.32 -8.22 -2.62
CA ILE A 216 0.39 -8.60 -3.68
C ILE A 216 -1.03 -8.73 -3.12
N ALA A 217 -1.22 -9.43 -2.00
CA ALA A 217 -2.53 -9.61 -1.38
C ALA A 217 -3.16 -8.27 -0.97
N PHE A 218 -2.35 -7.36 -0.45
CA PHE A 218 -2.78 -6.01 -0.10
C PHE A 218 -3.25 -5.23 -1.35
N PHE A 219 -2.54 -5.35 -2.48
CA PHE A 219 -3.02 -4.77 -3.75
C PHE A 219 -4.33 -5.42 -4.23
N LEU A 220 -4.51 -6.74 -4.06
CA LEU A 220 -5.77 -7.41 -4.42
C LEU A 220 -6.96 -6.92 -3.57
N SER A 221 -6.71 -6.53 -2.31
CA SER A 221 -7.73 -5.90 -1.47
C SER A 221 -8.21 -4.56 -2.04
N PHE A 222 -7.30 -3.75 -2.62
CA PHE A 222 -7.65 -2.53 -3.34
C PHE A 222 -8.58 -2.83 -4.52
N SER A 223 -8.20 -3.77 -5.39
CA SER A 223 -9.02 -4.14 -6.55
C SER A 223 -10.41 -4.65 -6.15
N ALA A 224 -10.51 -5.35 -5.00
CA ALA A 224 -11.78 -5.80 -4.46
C ALA A 224 -12.67 -4.65 -3.95
N PHE A 225 -12.09 -3.63 -3.30
CA PHE A 225 -12.85 -2.51 -2.73
C PHE A 225 -13.33 -1.52 -3.79
N PHE A 226 -12.53 -1.30 -4.83
CA PHE A 226 -12.83 -0.33 -5.88
C PHE A 226 -13.39 -0.97 -7.15
N ALA A 227 -13.65 -2.29 -7.12
CA ALA A 227 -14.31 -3.03 -8.18
C ALA A 227 -13.70 -2.77 -9.58
N LEU A 228 -12.37 -2.84 -9.66
CA LEU A 228 -11.67 -2.96 -10.94
C LEU A 228 -11.97 -4.37 -11.51
N GLN A 229 -13.21 -4.61 -11.94
CA GLN A 229 -13.60 -5.81 -12.66
C GLN A 229 -13.31 -5.54 -14.14
N LEU A 230 -12.21 -6.11 -14.66
CA LEU A 230 -12.19 -6.51 -16.06
C LEU A 230 -13.16 -7.70 -16.14
N ASP A 231 -14.35 -7.47 -16.66
CA ASP A 231 -15.29 -8.53 -16.97
C ASP A 231 -14.76 -9.29 -18.18
N ASP A 232 -14.45 -10.58 -18.03
CA ASP A 232 -13.98 -11.45 -19.14
C ASP A 232 -15.06 -11.71 -20.20
N SER A 233 -16.29 -11.22 -19.98
CA SER A 233 -17.45 -11.38 -20.87
C SER A 233 -17.90 -10.07 -21.54
N ALA A 234 -17.28 -8.93 -21.18
CA ALA A 234 -17.61 -7.63 -21.75
C ALA A 234 -16.40 -7.10 -22.56
N PRO A 235 -16.62 -6.42 -23.70
CA PRO A 235 -15.52 -5.78 -24.40
C PRO A 235 -14.79 -4.87 -23.42
N ALA A 236 -13.46 -4.91 -23.44
CA ALA A 236 -12.57 -4.17 -22.55
C ALA A 236 -12.96 -2.67 -22.50
N VAL A 237 -13.86 -2.36 -21.59
CA VAL A 237 -14.31 -1.02 -21.26
C VAL A 237 -14.17 -0.96 -19.76
N LEU A 238 -13.20 -0.19 -19.31
CA LEU A 238 -13.25 0.44 -18.00
C LEU A 238 -14.56 1.25 -18.00
N GLU A 239 -15.65 0.65 -17.53
CA GLU A 239 -16.84 1.43 -17.21
C GLU A 239 -16.48 2.29 -16.01
N VAL A 240 -16.47 3.60 -16.28
CA VAL A 240 -16.14 4.71 -15.37
C VAL A 240 -17.42 5.28 -14.80
#